data_AF-A0A2E7WCL0-F1
#
_entry.id   AF-A0A2E7WCL0-F1
#
_cell.length_a   1.000
_cell.length_b   1.000
_cell.length_c   1.000
_cell.angle_alpha   90.00
_cell.angle_beta   90.00
_cell.angle_gamma   90.00
#
_symmetry.space_group_name_H-M   'P 1'
#
loop_
_entity.id
_entity.type
_entity.pdbx_description
1 polymer ?
#
loop_
_entity_poly.entity_id
_entity_poly.type
_entity_poly.pdbx_seq_one_letter_code
_entity_poly.pdbx_strand_id
1 'polypeptide(L)'
;MPIFNKEEIKIIESFSNINKENFRTNILSIIGNWKISNINSYDYLLMKEAFNWRRLAIKIIDYVECDKKLYSKLLDWIFTPHLYATFSENGFRELIGYEKYNAHLSYFYGVTIERCLISYTEEELFKRQISYGNFVRYTPEDVYSKIYNISYNELIEEFLSKYNLNPNNLTEIEFENFTYWCFKKRVENSEPSKLASDTKKGTMFLYKFLESENKRLNSTEKIENNRKKKVDFAF
;
A
#
# COMPACT_ATOMS: atom_id res chain seq x y z
N MET A 1 -10.62 -17.65 -12.11
CA MET A 1 -9.61 -18.56 -11.55
C MET A 1 -8.24 -18.03 -11.96
N PRO A 2 -7.36 -17.59 -11.05
CA PRO A 2 -6.00 -17.25 -11.45
C PRO A 2 -5.28 -18.56 -11.74
N ILE A 3 -4.88 -18.75 -13.00
CA ILE A 3 -4.12 -19.91 -13.47
C ILE A 3 -2.66 -19.61 -13.11
N PHE A 4 -2.27 -19.95 -11.88
CA PHE A 4 -0.86 -20.00 -11.54
C PHE A 4 -0.14 -20.95 -12.51
N ASN A 5 1.06 -20.58 -12.94
CA ASN A 5 1.83 -21.45 -13.81
C ASN A 5 2.35 -22.68 -13.03
N LYS A 6 2.85 -23.69 -13.76
CA LYS A 6 3.33 -24.94 -13.14
C LYS A 6 4.47 -24.73 -12.13
N GLU A 7 5.29 -23.70 -12.26
CA GLU A 7 6.35 -23.39 -11.29
C GLU A 7 5.79 -22.75 -10.03
N GLU A 8 4.86 -21.82 -10.18
CA GLU A 8 4.18 -21.13 -9.08
C GLU A 8 3.37 -22.10 -8.22
N ILE A 9 2.64 -23.02 -8.86
CA ILE A 9 1.91 -24.09 -8.17
C ILE A 9 2.88 -24.94 -7.34
N LYS A 10 4.02 -25.35 -7.91
CA LYS A 10 5.05 -26.10 -7.17
C LYS A 10 5.59 -25.33 -5.97
N ILE A 11 5.79 -24.03 -6.11
CA ILE A 11 6.22 -23.19 -4.98
C ILE A 11 5.14 -23.22 -3.90
N ILE A 12 3.86 -23.01 -4.25
CA ILE A 12 2.76 -23.02 -3.27
C ILE A 12 2.66 -24.40 -2.58
N GLU A 13 2.71 -25.49 -3.34
CA GLU A 13 2.65 -26.86 -2.84
C GLU A 13 3.78 -27.19 -1.87
N SER A 14 4.98 -26.63 -2.09
CA SER A 14 6.13 -26.82 -1.19
C SER A 14 5.93 -26.25 0.23
N PHE A 15 4.94 -25.36 0.41
CA PHE A 15 4.58 -24.75 1.69
C PHE A 15 3.14 -25.11 2.14
N SER A 16 2.57 -26.20 1.61
CA SER A 16 1.16 -26.62 1.77
C SER A 16 0.69 -26.86 3.21
N ASN A 17 1.58 -27.01 4.19
CA ASN A 17 1.23 -27.17 5.60
C ASN A 17 0.99 -25.81 6.30
N ILE A 18 0.08 -24.99 5.77
CA ILE A 18 -0.31 -23.69 6.34
C ILE A 18 -1.30 -23.92 7.49
N ASN A 19 -0.94 -23.48 8.69
CA ASN A 19 -1.75 -23.58 9.90
C ASN A 19 -1.77 -22.25 10.66
N LYS A 20 -2.49 -22.21 11.79
CA LYS A 20 -2.70 -20.98 12.57
C LYS A 20 -1.44 -20.36 13.18
N GLU A 21 -0.34 -21.11 13.24
CA GLU A 21 0.92 -20.66 13.85
C GLU A 21 1.94 -20.20 12.80
N ASN A 22 1.99 -20.89 11.65
CA ASN A 22 3.01 -20.67 10.62
C ASN A 22 2.50 -19.92 9.37
N PHE A 23 1.22 -19.52 9.32
CA PHE A 23 0.66 -18.97 8.08
C PHE A 23 1.40 -17.73 7.57
N ARG A 24 1.82 -16.84 8.49
CA ARG A 24 2.53 -15.61 8.12
C ARG A 24 3.89 -15.90 7.51
N THR A 25 4.66 -16.80 8.13
CA THR A 25 5.98 -17.19 7.64
C THR A 25 5.87 -17.94 6.32
N ASN A 26 4.95 -18.88 6.19
CA ASN A 26 4.80 -19.68 4.98
C ASN A 26 4.37 -18.84 3.78
N ILE A 27 3.38 -17.94 3.94
CA ILE A 27 2.94 -17.06 2.84
C ILE A 27 4.08 -16.14 2.40
N LEU A 28 4.82 -15.54 3.34
CA LEU A 28 5.97 -14.70 2.98
C LEU A 28 7.10 -15.50 2.34
N SER A 29 7.34 -16.75 2.75
CA SER A 29 8.31 -17.63 2.10
C SER A 29 7.90 -18.05 0.69
N ILE A 30 6.60 -18.29 0.44
CA ILE A 30 6.07 -18.49 -0.92
C ILE A 30 6.36 -17.25 -1.77
N ILE A 31 6.08 -16.05 -1.23
CA ILE A 31 6.38 -14.78 -1.90
C ILE A 31 7.89 -14.63 -2.13
N GLY A 32 8.72 -15.01 -1.17
CA GLY A 32 10.18 -14.98 -1.28
C GLY A 32 10.71 -15.84 -2.43
N ASN A 33 10.15 -17.04 -2.60
CA ASN A 33 10.50 -17.94 -3.69
C ASN A 33 9.80 -17.60 -5.02
N TRP A 34 8.87 -16.65 -5.00
CA TRP A 34 8.16 -16.21 -6.21
C TRP A 34 9.12 -15.56 -7.19
N LYS A 35 9.13 -16.02 -8.44
CA LYS A 35 9.90 -15.37 -9.50
C LYS A 35 9.13 -14.16 -10.00
N ILE A 36 9.65 -12.97 -9.74
CA ILE A 36 9.13 -11.75 -10.36
C ILE A 36 9.58 -11.78 -11.82
N SER A 37 8.64 -11.98 -12.75
CA SER A 37 8.91 -11.91 -14.18
C SER A 37 8.12 -10.76 -14.80
N ASN A 38 8.77 -9.99 -15.67
CA ASN A 38 8.17 -8.86 -16.39
C ASN A 38 7.15 -9.28 -17.47
N ILE A 39 7.07 -10.58 -17.74
CA ILE A 39 6.25 -11.17 -18.81
C ILE A 39 4.81 -11.34 -18.33
N ASN A 40 4.64 -11.64 -17.05
CA ASN A 40 3.32 -11.84 -16.50
C ASN A 40 2.85 -10.49 -15.98
N SER A 41 1.81 -9.95 -16.64
CA SER A 41 1.11 -8.73 -16.24
C SER A 41 0.41 -8.97 -14.90
N TYR A 42 1.19 -8.92 -13.84
CA TYR A 42 0.73 -9.22 -12.51
C TYR A 42 0.29 -7.94 -11.82
N ASP A 43 -0.99 -7.91 -11.44
CA ASP A 43 -1.62 -6.81 -10.70
C ASP A 43 -0.86 -6.35 -9.45
N TYR A 44 0.06 -7.16 -8.90
CA TYR A 44 0.81 -6.87 -7.69
C TYR A 44 2.12 -6.09 -7.92
N LEU A 45 2.54 -5.86 -9.17
CA LEU A 45 3.76 -5.11 -9.49
C LEU A 45 3.42 -3.85 -10.30
N LEU A 46 3.33 -2.72 -9.62
CA LEU A 46 3.00 -1.43 -10.23
C LEU A 46 4.15 -0.94 -11.09
N MET A 47 3.82 -0.53 -12.32
CA MET A 47 4.78 -0.08 -13.33
C MET A 47 6.01 -0.99 -13.49
N LYS A 48 5.88 -2.30 -13.19
CA LYS A 48 6.97 -3.28 -13.16
C LYS A 48 8.10 -3.00 -12.15
N GLU A 49 7.85 -2.16 -11.15
CA GLU A 49 8.84 -1.72 -10.17
C GLU A 49 8.36 -1.87 -8.72
N ALA A 50 7.17 -1.35 -8.40
CA ALA A 50 6.67 -1.25 -7.03
C ALA A 50 5.85 -2.49 -6.65
N PHE A 51 6.29 -3.23 -5.65
CA PHE A 51 5.69 -4.52 -5.27
C PHE A 51 4.69 -4.40 -4.12
N ASN A 52 3.42 -4.71 -4.41
CA ASN A 52 2.36 -4.86 -3.42
C ASN A 52 2.26 -6.32 -2.95
N TRP A 53 3.02 -6.67 -1.90
CA TRP A 53 3.04 -8.05 -1.38
C TRP A 53 1.68 -8.55 -0.90
N ARG A 54 0.80 -7.66 -0.42
CA ARG A 54 -0.54 -8.02 0.08
C ARG A 54 -1.41 -8.56 -1.06
N ARG A 55 -1.33 -7.95 -2.24
CA ARG A 55 -2.09 -8.40 -3.42
C ARG A 55 -1.64 -9.77 -3.89
N LEU A 56 -0.33 -10.06 -3.86
CA LEU A 56 0.17 -11.41 -4.14
C LEU A 56 -0.26 -12.40 -3.04
N ALA A 57 -0.19 -12.01 -1.77
CA ALA A 57 -0.63 -12.85 -0.65
C ALA A 57 -2.10 -13.26 -0.80
N ILE A 58 -3.01 -12.33 -1.12
CA ILE A 58 -4.43 -12.62 -1.35
C ILE A 58 -4.61 -13.66 -2.47
N LYS A 59 -3.91 -13.48 -3.61
CA LYS A 59 -3.96 -14.44 -4.72
C LYS A 59 -3.50 -15.84 -4.30
N ILE A 60 -2.44 -15.94 -3.50
CA ILE A 60 -1.94 -17.22 -2.98
C ILE A 60 -2.98 -17.86 -2.06
N ILE A 61 -3.57 -17.08 -1.15
CA ILE A 61 -4.54 -17.59 -0.16
C ILE A 61 -5.81 -18.09 -0.82
N ASP A 62 -6.32 -17.37 -1.83
CA ASP A 62 -7.50 -17.78 -2.58
C ASP A 62 -7.30 -19.11 -3.33
N TYR A 63 -6.04 -19.51 -3.59
CA TYR A 63 -5.71 -20.80 -4.22
C TYR A 63 -5.48 -21.94 -3.23
N VAL A 64 -4.94 -21.68 -2.04
CA VAL A 64 -4.62 -22.73 -1.06
C VAL A 64 -5.86 -23.35 -0.40
N GLU A 65 -7.06 -22.79 -0.61
CA GLU A 65 -8.34 -23.30 -0.09
C GLU A 65 -8.30 -23.57 1.43
N CYS A 66 -7.95 -22.56 2.22
CA CYS A 66 -7.88 -22.63 3.68
C CYS A 66 -9.25 -22.81 4.35
N ASP A 67 -9.27 -23.41 5.55
CA ASP A 67 -10.48 -23.44 6.40
C ASP A 67 -10.99 -22.00 6.69
N LYS A 68 -12.30 -21.83 6.89
CA LYS A 68 -12.92 -20.50 7.08
C LYS A 68 -12.32 -19.70 8.24
N LYS A 69 -11.85 -20.38 9.30
CA LYS A 69 -11.31 -19.75 10.51
C LYS A 69 -9.86 -19.29 10.33
N LEU A 70 -9.10 -19.99 9.50
CA LEU A 70 -7.76 -19.64 9.08
C LEU A 70 -7.82 -18.53 8.03
N TYR A 71 -8.76 -18.61 7.10
CA TYR A 71 -9.01 -17.58 6.10
C TYR A 71 -9.32 -16.22 6.75
N SER A 72 -10.20 -16.18 7.77
CA SER A 72 -10.47 -14.92 8.48
C SER A 72 -9.23 -14.33 9.14
N LYS A 73 -8.41 -15.15 9.82
CA LYS A 73 -7.14 -14.71 10.43
C LYS A 73 -6.12 -14.23 9.40
N LEU A 74 -6.07 -14.88 8.24
CA LEU A 74 -5.21 -14.51 7.12
C LEU A 74 -5.59 -13.12 6.59
N LEU A 75 -6.89 -12.90 6.38
CA LEU A 75 -7.41 -11.59 5.98
C LEU A 75 -7.11 -10.52 7.04
N ASP A 76 -7.39 -10.80 8.32
CA ASP A 76 -7.10 -9.84 9.42
C ASP A 76 -5.62 -9.43 9.42
N TRP A 77 -4.71 -10.39 9.22
CA TRP A 77 -3.28 -10.13 9.10
C TRP A 77 -2.92 -9.31 7.85
N ILE A 78 -3.50 -9.64 6.69
CA ILE A 78 -3.28 -8.89 5.45
C ILE A 78 -3.84 -7.49 5.52
N PHE A 79 -4.91 -7.24 6.27
CA PHE A 79 -5.46 -5.89 6.41
C PHE A 79 -4.82 -5.10 7.57
N THR A 80 -4.02 -5.75 8.42
CA THR A 80 -3.27 -5.06 9.47
C THR A 80 -2.27 -4.07 8.84
N PRO A 81 -2.39 -2.75 9.10
CA PRO A 81 -1.55 -1.72 8.49
C PRO A 81 -0.17 -1.65 9.15
N HIS A 82 0.63 -2.69 8.95
CA HIS A 82 2.02 -2.82 9.39
C HIS A 82 2.95 -2.93 8.19
N LEU A 83 4.01 -2.12 8.13
CA LEU A 83 4.92 -2.06 6.98
C LEU A 83 5.56 -3.41 6.64
N TYR A 84 6.04 -4.10 7.68
CA TYR A 84 6.73 -5.38 7.58
C TYR A 84 5.84 -6.59 7.94
N ALA A 85 4.54 -6.52 7.64
CA ALA A 85 3.61 -7.64 7.82
C ALA A 85 3.61 -8.26 9.25
N THR A 86 3.73 -7.44 10.30
CA THR A 86 3.84 -7.87 11.72
C THR A 86 5.15 -8.60 12.10
N PHE A 87 6.18 -8.50 11.27
CA PHE A 87 7.55 -8.93 11.56
C PHE A 87 8.46 -7.73 11.86
N SER A 88 9.67 -8.00 12.35
CA SER A 88 10.75 -7.02 12.29
C SER A 88 11.17 -6.76 10.84
N GLU A 89 11.78 -5.59 10.59
CA GLU A 89 12.31 -5.24 9.26
C GLU A 89 13.24 -6.32 8.70
N ASN A 90 14.19 -6.79 9.51
CA ASN A 90 15.14 -7.84 9.10
C ASN A 90 14.43 -9.16 8.81
N GLY A 91 13.50 -9.59 9.68
CA GLY A 91 12.78 -10.85 9.48
C GLY A 91 11.90 -10.82 8.23
N PHE A 92 11.26 -9.68 7.93
CA PHE A 92 10.52 -9.51 6.70
C PHE A 92 11.44 -9.54 5.48
N ARG A 93 12.55 -8.80 5.49
CA ARG A 93 13.55 -8.76 4.42
C ARG A 93 14.13 -10.15 4.11
N GLU A 94 14.42 -10.94 5.15
CA GLU A 94 14.91 -12.32 5.01
C GLU A 94 13.88 -13.23 4.34
N LEU A 95 12.59 -13.11 4.70
CA LEU A 95 11.53 -13.95 4.15
C LEU A 95 11.22 -13.67 2.68
N ILE A 96 11.12 -12.39 2.29
CA ILE A 96 10.73 -12.03 0.91
C ILE A 96 11.93 -11.86 -0.04
N GLY A 97 13.14 -11.73 0.51
CA GLY A 97 14.36 -11.47 -0.25
C GLY A 97 14.60 -9.99 -0.58
N TYR A 98 15.87 -9.67 -0.87
CA TYR A 98 16.35 -8.29 -1.01
C TYR A 98 15.66 -7.51 -2.16
N GLU A 99 15.54 -8.11 -3.34
CA GLU A 99 14.93 -7.45 -4.50
C GLU A 99 13.46 -7.09 -4.25
N LYS A 100 12.67 -8.04 -3.71
CA LYS A 100 11.26 -7.82 -3.38
C LYS A 100 11.09 -6.82 -2.25
N TYR A 101 12.02 -6.82 -1.30
CA TYR A 101 12.04 -5.85 -0.22
C TYR A 101 12.21 -4.42 -0.74
N ASN A 102 13.16 -4.17 -1.65
CA ASN A 102 13.33 -2.85 -2.27
C ASN A 102 12.11 -2.44 -3.10
N ALA A 103 11.54 -3.39 -3.85
CA ALA A 103 10.30 -3.16 -4.60
C ALA A 103 9.11 -2.85 -3.67
N HIS A 104 9.03 -3.51 -2.51
CA HIS A 104 8.03 -3.23 -1.48
C HIS A 104 8.19 -1.84 -0.87
N LEU A 105 9.43 -1.42 -0.59
CA LEU A 105 9.69 -0.04 -0.14
C LEU A 105 9.27 0.97 -1.21
N SER A 106 9.51 0.67 -2.49
CA SER A 106 9.06 1.52 -3.60
C SER A 106 7.54 1.67 -3.62
N TYR A 107 6.79 0.58 -3.37
CA TYR A 107 5.34 0.64 -3.21
C TYR A 107 4.93 1.46 -1.96
N PHE A 108 5.59 1.23 -0.83
CA PHE A 108 5.26 1.94 0.41
C PHE A 108 5.46 3.46 0.26
N TYR A 109 6.63 3.90 -0.21
CA TYR A 109 6.89 5.33 -0.38
C TYR A 109 6.12 5.91 -1.56
N GLY A 110 6.07 5.20 -2.69
CA GLY A 110 5.50 5.75 -3.92
C GLY A 110 3.99 5.67 -4.02
N VAL A 111 3.32 4.85 -3.19
CA VAL A 111 1.86 4.78 -3.16
C VAL A 111 1.32 5.15 -1.79
N THR A 112 1.76 4.47 -0.73
CA THR A 112 1.17 4.64 0.60
C THR A 112 1.48 6.03 1.17
N ILE A 113 2.75 6.43 1.17
CA ILE A 113 3.17 7.75 1.65
C ILE A 113 2.69 8.85 0.71
N GLU A 114 2.66 8.61 -0.60
CA GLU A 114 2.15 9.60 -1.57
C GLU A 114 0.66 9.90 -1.36
N ARG A 115 -0.18 8.88 -1.15
CA ARG A 115 -1.60 9.06 -0.77
C ARG A 115 -1.73 9.84 0.53
N CYS A 116 -0.88 9.54 1.53
CA CYS A 116 -0.88 10.29 2.79
C CYS A 116 -0.45 11.76 2.62
N LEU A 117 0.47 12.06 1.70
CA LEU A 117 0.87 13.43 1.38
C LEU A 117 -0.28 14.20 0.72
N ILE A 118 -1.01 13.56 -0.20
CA ILE A 118 -2.21 14.13 -0.82
C ILE A 118 -3.25 14.44 0.27
N SER A 119 -3.58 13.47 1.13
CA SER A 119 -4.54 13.67 2.22
C SER A 119 -4.09 14.72 3.24
N TYR A 120 -2.80 14.78 3.58
CA TYR A 120 -2.24 15.82 4.42
C TYR A 120 -2.47 17.21 3.81
N THR A 121 -2.22 17.34 2.52
CA THR A 121 -2.33 18.62 1.80
C THR A 121 -3.79 19.04 1.67
N GLU A 122 -4.69 18.09 1.42
CA GLU A 122 -6.14 18.30 1.46
C GLU A 122 -6.60 18.79 2.84
N GLU A 123 -6.15 18.16 3.92
CA GLU A 123 -6.46 18.58 5.30
C GLU A 123 -5.96 20.01 5.58
N GLU A 124 -4.76 20.37 5.11
CA GLU A 124 -4.23 21.74 5.25
C GLU A 124 -5.10 22.77 4.52
N LEU A 125 -5.51 22.48 3.28
CA LEU A 125 -6.35 23.37 2.50
C LEU A 125 -7.74 23.51 3.12
N PHE A 126 -8.31 22.41 3.60
CA PHE A 126 -9.60 22.42 4.29
C PHE A 126 -9.55 23.28 5.57
N LYS A 127 -8.50 23.15 6.39
CA LYS A 127 -8.29 24.01 7.57
C LYS A 127 -8.19 25.48 7.20
N ARG A 128 -7.51 25.82 6.10
CA ARG A 128 -7.46 27.19 5.59
C ARG A 128 -8.83 27.69 5.16
N GLN A 129 -9.59 26.89 4.41
CA GLN A 129 -10.94 27.25 3.98
C GLN A 129 -11.86 27.55 5.17
N ILE A 130 -11.81 26.73 6.23
CA ILE A 130 -12.56 27.00 7.47
C ILE A 130 -12.11 28.33 8.09
N SER A 131 -10.80 28.59 8.17
CA SER A 131 -10.28 29.84 8.74
C SER A 131 -10.72 31.10 7.96
N TYR A 132 -10.98 30.96 6.66
CA TYR A 132 -11.55 32.00 5.81
C TYR A 132 -13.08 32.02 5.80
N GLY A 133 -13.77 31.36 6.75
CA GLY A 133 -15.24 31.39 6.81
C GLY A 133 -15.93 30.73 5.61
N ASN A 134 -15.27 29.80 4.92
CA ASN A 134 -15.77 29.13 3.70
C ASN A 134 -16.01 30.04 2.48
N PHE A 135 -15.43 31.25 2.43
CA PHE A 135 -15.49 32.09 1.23
C PHE A 135 -14.68 31.51 0.05
N VAL A 136 -13.58 30.81 0.34
CA VAL A 136 -12.75 30.11 -0.66
C VAL A 136 -13.07 28.62 -0.60
N ARG A 137 -13.24 27.98 -1.75
CA ARG A 137 -13.45 26.53 -1.85
C ARG A 137 -12.27 25.90 -2.58
N TYR A 138 -11.52 25.06 -1.89
CA TYR A 138 -10.47 24.28 -2.51
C TYR A 138 -11.04 23.02 -3.15
N THR A 139 -10.39 22.58 -4.22
CA THR A 139 -10.74 21.42 -5.05
C THR A 139 -9.56 20.46 -5.11
N PRO A 140 -9.75 19.24 -5.66
CA PRO A 140 -8.62 18.33 -5.91
C PRO A 140 -7.51 18.98 -6.75
N GLU A 141 -7.85 19.90 -7.65
CA GLU A 141 -6.87 20.64 -8.46
C GLU A 141 -5.87 21.41 -7.62
N ASP A 142 -6.34 22.05 -6.54
CA ASP A 142 -5.49 22.83 -5.64
C ASP A 142 -4.50 21.96 -4.86
N VAL A 143 -4.93 20.73 -4.51
CA VAL A 143 -4.10 19.75 -3.81
C VAL A 143 -2.95 19.29 -4.70
N TYR A 144 -3.28 18.83 -5.92
CA TYR A 144 -2.28 18.34 -6.87
C TYR A 144 -1.37 19.48 -7.36
N SER A 145 -1.91 20.66 -7.64
CA SER A 145 -1.11 21.83 -8.02
C SER A 145 -0.13 22.23 -6.92
N LYS A 146 -0.51 22.15 -5.64
CA LYS A 146 0.38 22.46 -4.52
C LYS A 146 1.53 21.45 -4.36
N ILE A 147 1.28 20.17 -4.65
CA ILE A 147 2.30 19.12 -4.52
C ILE A 147 3.21 19.09 -5.76
N TYR A 148 2.61 18.97 -6.94
CA TYR A 148 3.29 18.65 -8.19
C TYR A 148 3.52 19.86 -9.11
N ASN A 149 2.98 21.04 -8.78
CA ASN A 149 2.93 22.23 -9.66
C ASN A 149 2.18 21.98 -10.98
N ILE A 150 1.31 20.97 -11.02
CA ILE A 150 0.49 20.57 -12.16
C ILE A 150 -0.89 20.21 -11.61
N SER A 151 -1.95 20.55 -12.35
CA SER A 151 -3.32 20.24 -11.98
C SER A 151 -3.59 18.72 -12.00
N TYR A 152 -4.61 18.25 -11.27
CA TYR A 152 -5.04 16.85 -11.30
C TYR A 152 -5.47 16.44 -12.71
N ASN A 153 -6.26 17.26 -13.40
CA ASN A 153 -6.74 16.96 -14.75
C ASN A 153 -5.59 16.81 -15.76
N GLU A 154 -4.60 17.69 -15.72
CA GLU A 154 -3.43 17.57 -16.60
C GLU A 154 -2.61 16.30 -16.28
N LEU A 155 -2.42 15.98 -14.99
CA LEU A 155 -1.69 14.77 -14.58
C LEU A 155 -2.40 13.49 -15.02
N ILE A 156 -3.72 13.41 -14.82
CA ILE A 156 -4.48 12.21 -15.19
C ILE A 156 -4.57 12.07 -16.71
N GLU A 157 -4.78 13.16 -17.46
CA GLU A 157 -4.78 13.13 -18.92
C GLU A 157 -3.44 12.66 -19.49
N GLU A 158 -2.33 13.19 -18.96
CA GLU A 158 -0.99 12.76 -19.37
C GLU A 158 -0.75 11.28 -19.03
N PHE A 159 -1.17 10.82 -17.86
CA PHE A 159 -1.06 9.41 -17.47
C PHE A 159 -1.87 8.50 -18.39
N LEU A 160 -3.14 8.82 -18.63
CA LEU A 160 -4.03 8.03 -19.48
C LEU A 160 -3.50 7.97 -20.91
N SER A 161 -3.00 9.10 -21.45
CA SER A 161 -2.38 9.16 -22.77
C SER A 161 -1.11 8.32 -22.85
N LYS A 162 -0.22 8.42 -21.86
CA LYS A 162 1.06 7.70 -21.83
C LYS A 162 0.90 6.17 -21.81
N TYR A 163 -0.15 5.68 -21.14
CA TYR A 163 -0.40 4.24 -20.98
C TYR A 163 -1.56 3.72 -21.85
N ASN A 164 -2.13 4.55 -22.73
CA ASN A 164 -3.27 4.22 -23.59
C ASN A 164 -4.46 3.60 -22.81
N LEU A 165 -4.80 4.20 -21.67
CA LEU A 165 -5.87 3.74 -20.79
C LEU A 165 -7.20 4.43 -21.10
N ASN A 166 -8.30 3.70 -20.93
CA ASN A 166 -9.65 4.25 -21.09
C ASN A 166 -10.14 4.83 -19.75
N PRO A 167 -10.50 6.13 -19.68
CA PRO A 167 -10.98 6.76 -18.44
C PRO A 167 -12.22 6.10 -17.84
N ASN A 168 -13.05 5.43 -18.64
CA ASN A 168 -14.28 4.80 -18.16
C ASN A 168 -14.06 3.46 -17.45
N ASN A 169 -12.86 2.87 -17.57
CA ASN A 169 -12.56 1.51 -17.11
C ASN A 169 -11.37 1.47 -16.14
N LEU A 170 -11.22 2.48 -15.28
CA LEU A 170 -10.14 2.52 -14.29
C LEU A 170 -10.48 1.64 -13.08
N THR A 171 -9.57 0.74 -12.71
CA THR A 171 -9.64 -0.05 -11.47
C THR A 171 -8.72 0.55 -10.41
N GLU A 172 -8.77 0.02 -9.18
CA GLU A 172 -7.84 0.44 -8.10
C GLU A 172 -6.37 0.26 -8.52
N ILE A 173 -6.06 -0.70 -9.40
CA ILE A 173 -4.69 -0.92 -9.88
C ILE A 173 -4.25 0.27 -10.76
N GLU A 174 -5.10 0.79 -11.64
CA GLU A 174 -4.79 1.98 -12.43
C GLU A 174 -4.61 3.20 -11.53
N PHE A 175 -5.42 3.37 -10.48
CA PHE A 175 -5.24 4.47 -9.53
C PHE A 175 -3.95 4.37 -8.71
N GLU A 176 -3.55 3.16 -8.32
CA GLU A 176 -2.25 2.93 -7.69
C GLU A 176 -1.09 3.20 -8.65
N ASN A 177 -1.19 2.78 -9.92
CA ASN A 177 -0.20 3.10 -10.95
C ASN A 177 -0.12 4.61 -11.19
N PHE A 178 -1.25 5.30 -11.24
CA PHE A 178 -1.30 6.76 -11.35
C PHE A 178 -0.60 7.43 -10.17
N THR A 179 -0.89 6.97 -8.95
CA THR A 179 -0.25 7.49 -7.73
C THR A 179 1.27 7.27 -7.77
N TYR A 180 1.70 6.06 -8.10
CA TYR A 180 3.13 5.72 -8.22
C TYR A 180 3.81 6.54 -9.33
N TRP A 181 3.13 6.78 -10.44
CA TRP A 181 3.62 7.64 -11.52
C TRP A 181 3.77 9.10 -11.08
N CYS A 182 2.79 9.65 -10.34
CA CYS A 182 2.88 10.99 -9.74
C CYS A 182 4.06 11.09 -8.76
N PHE A 183 4.28 10.06 -7.94
CA PHE A 183 5.46 9.98 -7.07
C PHE A 183 6.77 10.04 -7.86
N LYS A 184 6.90 9.26 -8.93
CA LYS A 184 8.09 9.28 -9.79
C LYS A 184 8.32 10.67 -10.37
N LYS A 185 7.26 11.31 -10.88
CA LYS A 185 7.34 12.71 -11.33
C LYS A 185 7.78 13.67 -10.23
N ARG A 186 7.28 13.51 -9.00
CA ARG A 186 7.68 14.36 -7.87
C ARG A 186 9.16 14.17 -7.53
N VAL A 187 9.64 12.93 -7.53
CA VAL A 187 11.07 12.61 -7.31
C VAL A 187 11.96 13.23 -8.37
N GLU A 188 11.54 13.20 -9.64
CA GLU A 188 12.31 13.75 -10.76
C GLU A 188 12.33 15.29 -10.78
N ASN A 189 11.23 15.94 -10.40
CA ASN A 189 11.02 17.38 -10.63
C ASN A 189 11.11 18.26 -9.37
N SER A 190 11.24 17.68 -8.17
CA SER A 190 11.31 18.44 -6.92
C SER A 190 12.74 18.66 -6.45
N GLU A 191 13.00 19.80 -5.80
CA GLU A 191 14.23 19.99 -5.04
C GLU A 191 14.34 18.94 -3.91
N PRO A 192 15.56 18.43 -3.59
CA PRO A 192 15.74 17.42 -2.55
C PRO A 192 15.18 17.82 -1.18
N SER A 193 15.26 19.10 -0.83
CA SER A 193 14.70 19.68 0.40
C SER A 193 13.17 19.57 0.46
N LYS A 194 12.50 19.96 -0.64
CA LYS A 194 11.05 19.84 -0.80
C LYS A 194 10.63 18.37 -0.76
N LEU A 195 11.33 17.50 -1.49
CA LEU A 195 11.06 16.06 -1.53
C LEU A 195 11.10 15.44 -0.14
N ALA A 196 12.16 15.72 0.64
CA ALA A 196 12.30 15.22 2.00
C ALA A 196 11.22 15.76 2.95
N SER A 197 10.90 17.06 2.85
CA SER A 197 9.84 17.70 3.64
C SER A 197 8.47 17.05 3.35
N ASP A 198 8.14 16.86 2.08
CA ASP A 198 6.85 16.31 1.67
C ASP A 198 6.73 14.83 2.06
N THR A 199 7.80 14.04 1.87
CA THR A 199 7.83 12.66 2.38
C THR A 199 7.63 12.62 3.89
N LYS A 200 8.28 13.53 4.65
CA LYS A 200 8.07 13.65 6.11
C LYS A 200 6.63 13.99 6.47
N LYS A 201 5.96 14.87 5.72
CA LYS A 201 4.55 15.20 5.93
C LYS A 201 3.65 13.99 5.72
N GLY A 202 3.83 13.25 4.61
CA GLY A 202 3.07 12.03 4.33
C GLY A 202 3.28 10.97 5.41
N THR A 203 4.52 10.73 5.82
CA THR A 203 4.84 9.80 6.93
C THR A 203 4.21 10.23 8.26
N MET A 204 4.32 11.51 8.63
CA MET A 204 3.71 12.05 9.85
C MET A 204 2.19 11.92 9.83
N PHE A 205 1.55 12.14 8.68
CA PHE A 205 0.12 11.97 8.52
C PHE A 205 -0.28 10.50 8.72
N LEU A 206 0.44 9.56 8.11
CA LEU A 206 0.22 8.12 8.33
C LEU A 206 0.31 7.74 9.82
N TYR A 207 1.36 8.21 10.52
CA TYR A 207 1.52 7.94 11.95
C TYR A 207 0.32 8.44 12.77
N LYS A 208 -0.12 9.68 12.54
CA LYS A 208 -1.28 10.27 13.22
C LYS A 208 -2.56 9.48 12.93
N PHE A 209 -2.77 9.09 11.67
CA PHE A 209 -3.92 8.30 11.27
C PHE A 209 -3.95 6.96 12.02
N LEU A 210 -2.84 6.23 12.03
CA LEU A 210 -2.74 4.93 12.69
C LEU A 210 -2.83 5.01 14.21
N GLU A 211 -2.26 6.05 14.83
CA GLU A 211 -2.43 6.29 16.27
C GLU A 211 -3.90 6.55 16.61
N SER A 212 -4.61 7.31 15.76
CA SER A 212 -6.03 7.59 15.95
C SER A 212 -6.90 6.34 15.82
N GLU A 213 -6.61 5.47 14.84
CA GLU A 213 -7.29 4.19 14.68
C GLU A 213 -7.02 3.26 15.86
N ASN A 214 -5.78 3.18 16.33
CA ASN A 214 -5.44 2.45 17.55
C ASN A 214 -6.23 2.94 18.77
N LYS A 215 -6.37 4.26 18.94
CA LYS A 215 -7.18 4.82 20.04
C LYS A 215 -8.65 4.41 19.92
N ARG A 216 -9.22 4.42 18.72
CA ARG A 216 -10.61 3.99 18.46
C ARG A 216 -10.79 2.51 18.82
N LEU A 217 -9.91 1.64 18.33
CA LEU A 217 -9.93 0.21 18.63
C LEU A 217 -9.80 -0.06 20.14
N ASN A 218 -8.83 0.56 20.81
CA ASN A 218 -8.69 0.42 22.26
C ASN A 218 -9.89 0.98 23.05
N SER A 219 -10.57 2.00 22.53
CA SER A 219 -11.77 2.56 23.16
C SER A 219 -13.00 1.65 23.01
N THR A 220 -13.11 0.94 21.88
CA THR A 220 -14.15 -0.07 21.63
C THR A 220 -13.87 -1.36 22.41
N GLU A 221 -12.61 -1.80 22.51
CA GLU A 221 -12.19 -2.92 23.38
C GLU A 221 -12.43 -2.64 24.88
N LYS A 222 -12.29 -1.38 25.32
CA LYS A 222 -12.67 -0.98 26.69
C LYS A 222 -14.18 -1.10 26.95
N ILE A 223 -15.01 -1.01 25.90
CA ILE A 223 -16.46 -1.22 25.97
C ILE A 223 -16.79 -2.73 25.90
N GLU A 224 -15.97 -3.55 25.25
CA GLU A 224 -16.21 -5.00 25.05
C GLU A 224 -15.51 -5.96 26.06
N ASN A 225 -14.76 -5.46 27.03
CA ASN A 225 -14.03 -6.15 28.11
C ASN A 225 -12.60 -6.64 27.78
N ASN A 226 -11.63 -6.10 28.52
CA ASN A 226 -10.61 -6.81 29.32
C ASN A 226 -9.85 -8.05 28.76
N ARG A 227 -9.79 -8.32 27.45
CA ARG A 227 -8.96 -9.39 26.88
C ARG A 227 -8.35 -9.08 25.50
N LYS A 228 -7.06 -8.77 25.55
CA LYS A 228 -5.95 -9.09 24.61
C LYS A 228 -5.61 -8.16 23.42
N LYS A 229 -4.36 -7.68 23.57
CA LYS A 229 -3.25 -7.42 22.64
C LYS A 229 -3.33 -6.17 21.76
N LYS A 230 -2.49 -5.20 22.17
CA LYS A 230 -2.01 -4.04 21.41
C LYS A 230 -1.61 -4.43 19.98
N VAL A 231 -2.16 -3.72 19.00
CA VAL A 231 -1.62 -3.68 17.65
C VAL A 231 -0.46 -2.68 17.64
N ASP A 232 0.77 -3.20 17.77
CA ASP A 232 1.97 -2.40 17.58
C ASP A 232 2.15 -2.13 16.08
N PHE A 233 1.85 -0.90 15.67
CA PHE A 233 2.25 -0.39 14.36
C PHE A 233 3.71 0.04 14.42
N ALA A 234 4.63 -0.92 14.32
CA ALA A 234 6.04 -0.60 14.20
C ALA A 234 6.34 -0.23 12.73
N PHE A 235 6.79 1.00 12.53
CA PHE A 235 7.39 1.51 11.28
C PHE A 235 8.83 1.91 11.57
#